data_AF-A0A2D9S1V7-F1
#
_entry.id   AF-A0A2D9S1V7-F1
#
_cell.length_a   1.000
_cell.length_b   1.000
_cell.length_c   1.000
_cell.angle_alpha   90.00
_cell.angle_beta   90.00
_cell.angle_gamma   90.00
#
_symmetry.space_group_name_H-M   'P 1'
#
loop_
_entity.id
_entity.type
_entity.pdbx_description
1 polymer ?
#
loop_
_entity_poly.entity_id
_entity_poly.type
_entity_poly.pdbx_seq_one_letter_code
_entity_poly.pdbx_strand_id
1 'polypeptide(L)' 'EIIDTDSTVECLAQFIYTQQKQRLPDDSCCVMAYEGVGKGAMVSD' A
#
# COMPACT_ATOMS: atom_id res chain seq x y z
N GLU A 1 -8.35 11.35 -8.18
CA GLU A 1 -7.24 11.29 -9.14
C GLU A 1 -7.18 9.88 -9.72
N ILE A 2 -6.75 9.73 -10.97
CA ILE A 2 -6.48 8.41 -11.56
C ILE A 2 -4.99 8.16 -11.37
N ILE A 3 -4.64 7.02 -10.78
CA ILE A 3 -3.25 6.60 -10.55
C ILE A 3 -2.90 5.47 -11.52
N ASP A 4 -1.67 5.48 -12.02
CA ASP A 4 -1.15 4.47 -12.96
C ASP A 4 -0.69 3.22 -12.20
N THR A 5 -1.66 2.47 -11.68
CA THR A 5 -1.43 1.19 -11.00
C THR A 5 -2.67 0.32 -11.16
N ASP A 6 -2.47 -1.00 -11.19
CA ASP A 6 -3.56 -1.94 -11.17
C ASP A 6 -4.39 -1.81 -9.89
N SER A 7 -5.69 -2.04 -10.00
CA SER A 7 -6.62 -1.88 -8.89
C SER A 7 -6.69 -3.09 -7.95
N THR A 8 -5.75 -4.03 -8.04
CA THR A 8 -5.69 -5.17 -7.11
C THR A 8 -5.19 -4.68 -5.74
N VAL A 9 -5.60 -5.37 -4.68
CA VAL A 9 -5.28 -4.95 -3.30
C VAL A 9 -3.78 -4.89 -3.03
N GLU A 10 -2.99 -5.75 -3.67
CA GLU A 10 -1.53 -5.83 -3.54
C GLU A 10 -0.86 -4.61 -4.16
N CYS A 11 -1.25 -4.26 -5.39
CA CYS A 11 -0.71 -3.11 -6.12
C CYS A 11 -1.03 -1.80 -5.39
N LEU A 12 -2.26 -1.67 -4.88
CA LEU A 12 -2.67 -0.50 -4.11
C LEU A 12 -1.93 -0.40 -2.76
N ALA A 13 -1.73 -1.51 -2.05
CA ALA A 13 -0.96 -1.52 -0.81
C ALA A 13 0.48 -1.06 -1.04
N GLN A 14 1.13 -1.58 -2.08
CA GLN A 14 2.50 -1.20 -2.45
C GLN A 14 2.59 0.26 -2.89
N PHE A 15 1.64 0.74 -3.69
CA PHE A 15 1.58 2.14 -4.12
C PHE A 15 1.50 3.07 -2.91
N ILE A 16 0.57 2.81 -1.97
CA ILE A 16 0.40 3.62 -0.77
C ILE A 16 1.67 3.61 0.08
N TYR A 17 2.30 2.44 0.28
CA TYR A 17 3.54 2.32 1.03
C TYR A 17 4.66 3.20 0.44
N THR A 18 4.86 3.10 -0.87
CA THR A 18 5.85 3.93 -1.59
C THR A 18 5.57 5.42 -1.42
N GLN A 19 4.30 5.84 -1.51
CA GLN A 19 3.93 7.23 -1.31
C GLN A 19 4.18 7.71 0.13
N GLN A 20 4.00 6.85 1.15
CA GLN A 20 4.33 7.21 2.53
C GLN A 20 5.83 7.32 2.75
N LYS A 21 6.62 6.36 2.23
CA LYS A 21 8.08 6.39 2.33
C LYS A 21 8.72 7.59 1.62
N GLN A 22 8.11 8.10 0.56
CA GLN A 22 8.56 9.37 -0.06
C GLN A 22 8.35 10.58 0.86
N ARG A 23 7.31 10.56 1.72
CA ARG A 23 6.98 11.66 2.63
C ARG A 23 7.75 11.56 3.95
N LEU A 24 7.92 10.34 4.44
CA LEU A 24 8.49 10.00 5.73
C LEU A 24 9.49 8.84 5.55
N PRO A 25 10.67 9.09 4.95
CA PRO A 25 11.60 8.03 4.58
C PRO A 25 12.14 7.26 5.78
N ASP A 26 12.33 7.95 6.91
CA ASP A 26 12.96 7.41 8.12
C ASP A 26 11.96 6.76 9.08
N ASP A 27 10.65 6.97 8.88
CA ASP A 27 9.61 6.41 9.74
C ASP A 27 9.32 4.96 9.34
N SER A 28 9.01 4.13 10.34
CA SER A 28 8.49 2.79 10.10
C SER A 28 7.09 2.87 9.48
N CYS A 29 6.85 2.14 8.40
CA CYS A 29 5.57 2.14 7.70
C CYS A 29 5.05 0.72 7.51
N CYS A 30 3.76 0.53 7.76
CA CYS A 30 3.04 -0.70 7.47
C CYS A 30 1.70 -0.36 6.82
N VAL A 31 1.49 -0.84 5.61
CA VAL A 31 0.22 -0.72 4.89
C VAL A 31 -0.47 -2.06 4.90
N MET A 32 -1.68 -2.09 5.43
CA MET A 32 -2.59 -3.24 5.36
C MET A 32 -3.79 -2.85 4.51
N ALA A 33 -4.01 -3.56 3.42
CA ALA A 33 -5.12 -3.36 2.51
C ALA A 33 -6.02 -4.60 2.50
N TYR A 34 -7.32 -4.41 2.36
CA TYR A 34 -8.33 -5.48 2.43
C TYR A 34 -9.32 -5.36 1.27
N GLU A 35 -9.65 -6.47 0.63
CA GLU A 35 -10.60 -6.52 -0.51
C GLU A 35 -11.74 -7.53 -0.33
N GLY A 36 -11.84 -8.13 0.86
CA GLY A 36 -12.89 -9.09 1.21
C GLY A 36 -12.64 -9.74 2.57
N VAL A 37 -13.49 -10.70 2.94
CA VAL A 37 -13.33 -11.43 4.20
C VAL A 37 -12.06 -12.27 4.13
N GLY A 38 -11.10 -11.97 5.02
CA GLY A 38 -9.84 -12.72 5.11
C GLY A 38 -8.90 -12.55 3.92
N LYS A 39 -9.14 -11.56 3.05
CA LYS A 39 -8.31 -11.28 1.87
C LYS A 39 -7.75 -9.87 1.92
N GLY A 40 -6.47 -9.76 1.63
CA GLY A 40 -5.76 -8.49 1.69
C GLY A 40 -4.29 -8.64 1.40
N ALA A 41 -3.59 -7.52 1.46
CA ALA A 41 -2.16 -7.42 1.29
C ALA A 41 -1.56 -6.63 2.45
N MET A 42 -0.34 -7.01 2.85
CA MET A 42 0.45 -6.31 3.83
C MET A 42 1.80 -5.96 3.21
N VAL A 43 2.20 -4.70 3.32
CA VAL A 43 3.52 -4.21 2.92
C VAL A 43 4.11 -3.47 4.11
N SER A 44 5.31 -3.85 4.53
CA SER A 44 6.04 -3.23 5.64
C SER A 44 7.52 -3.07 5.30
N ASP A 45 8.26 -2.33 6.13
CA ASP A 45 9.74 -2.34 6.13
C ASP A 45 10.34 -3.75 6.22
#